data_AF-A0A163X4M4-F1
#
_entry.id   AF-A0A163X4M4-F1
#
_cell.length_a   1.000
_cell.length_b   1.000
_cell.length_c   1.000
_cell.angle_alpha   90.00
_cell.angle_beta   90.00
_cell.angle_gamma   90.00
#
_symmetry.space_group_name_H-M   'P 1'
#
loop_
_entity.id
_entity.type
_entity.pdbx_description
1 polymer ?
#
loop_
_entity_poly.entity_id
_entity_poly.type
_entity_poly.pdbx_seq_one_letter_code
_entity_poly.pdbx_strand_id
1 'polypeptide(L)'
;MFAAQDWKDYELIDTGGGEKLERWGSIVLRRPDPQIIWPLPQETGVWRGADAHYHRSSSGGGNWEYRKDIPERWTISYRGLSFHIKPTGFKHTGLFPEQAVNWSWMMDKIRSAGRPIRVLNLFAYTGGASVACASAGAEVCHVDASKGVVQWAKENLQLSGLGDRPVRFITDDVFKFVQREQRRGSKYDAIIMDPPSYGRGPNGETWKLETNLFPFVETCMSILTDKPLFFLINSYTTGISATVLHNTLALSLGRSHGGTITCGEIGLPITASKLMLPCGILGRWEA
;
A
#
# COMPACT_ATOMS: atom_id res chain seq x y z
N MET A 1 -14.01 -3.22 9.79
CA MET A 1 -13.31 -3.15 8.48
C MET A 1 -13.25 -1.69 8.04
N PHE A 2 -12.13 -1.26 7.47
CA PHE A 2 -11.94 0.06 6.88
C PHE A 2 -12.21 -0.02 5.38
N ALA A 3 -13.24 0.67 4.90
CA ALA A 3 -13.67 0.62 3.50
C ALA A 3 -13.14 1.81 2.71
N ALA A 4 -12.44 1.56 1.60
CA ALA A 4 -12.01 2.60 0.67
C ALA A 4 -13.13 2.95 -0.33
N GLN A 5 -14.01 3.86 0.09
CA GLN A 5 -15.23 4.21 -0.65
C GLN A 5 -15.18 5.55 -1.40
N ASP A 6 -14.15 6.37 -1.17
CA ASP A 6 -14.06 7.74 -1.71
C ASP A 6 -13.42 7.82 -3.11
N TRP A 7 -13.32 6.71 -3.81
CA TRP A 7 -12.76 6.68 -5.16
C TRP A 7 -13.77 7.20 -6.18
N LYS A 8 -13.27 7.99 -7.15
CA LYS A 8 -14.02 8.39 -8.35
C LYS A 8 -13.52 7.66 -9.59
N ASP A 9 -12.20 7.57 -9.72
CA ASP A 9 -11.56 6.93 -10.88
C ASP A 9 -11.28 5.44 -10.65
N TYR A 10 -11.74 4.86 -9.54
CA TYR A 10 -11.66 3.42 -9.29
C TYR A 10 -13.00 2.88 -8.81
N GLU A 11 -13.37 1.69 -9.30
CA GLU A 11 -14.56 0.97 -8.88
C GLU A 11 -14.28 -0.53 -8.89
N LEU A 12 -14.61 -1.24 -7.80
CA LEU A 12 -14.74 -2.70 -7.81
C LEU A 12 -16.18 -3.04 -8.22
N ILE A 13 -16.38 -3.33 -9.51
CA ILE A 13 -17.70 -3.50 -10.11
C ILE A 13 -18.38 -4.75 -9.54
N ASP A 14 -17.72 -5.89 -9.65
CA ASP A 14 -18.28 -7.21 -9.32
C ASP A 14 -17.18 -8.22 -8.99
N THR A 15 -17.56 -9.31 -8.32
CA THR A 15 -16.66 -10.38 -7.89
C THR A 15 -17.34 -11.75 -7.98
N GLY A 16 -16.59 -12.77 -8.37
CA GLY A 16 -17.06 -14.14 -8.33
C GLY A 16 -16.14 -15.10 -9.08
N GLY A 17 -16.21 -16.39 -8.74
CA GLY A 17 -15.48 -17.44 -9.46
C GLY A 17 -13.96 -17.28 -9.40
N GLY A 18 -13.41 -16.76 -8.29
CA GLY A 18 -11.98 -16.47 -8.16
C GLY A 18 -11.51 -15.16 -8.78
N GLU A 19 -12.41 -14.39 -9.41
CA GLU A 19 -12.09 -13.21 -10.19
C GLU A 19 -12.78 -11.95 -9.65
N LYS A 20 -12.17 -10.80 -9.92
CA LYS A 20 -12.75 -9.48 -9.74
C LYS A 20 -12.77 -8.69 -11.04
N LEU A 21 -13.80 -7.88 -11.19
CA LEU A 21 -13.98 -6.95 -12.28
C LEU A 21 -13.87 -5.53 -11.75
N GLU A 22 -12.93 -4.76 -12.27
CA GLU A 22 -12.55 -3.46 -11.72
C GLU A 22 -12.49 -2.41 -12.82
N ARG A 23 -13.00 -1.21 -12.55
CA ARG A 23 -12.85 -0.04 -13.41
C ARG A 23 -11.74 0.86 -12.87
N TRP A 24 -10.90 1.32 -13.77
CA TRP A 24 -9.82 2.26 -13.55
C TRP A 24 -9.93 3.40 -14.57
N GLY A 25 -10.62 4.47 -14.20
CA GLY A 25 -11.03 5.53 -15.11
C GLY A 25 -12.04 4.98 -16.14
N SER A 26 -11.68 5.02 -17.42
CA SER A 26 -12.50 4.43 -18.49
C SER A 26 -12.22 2.95 -18.74
N ILE A 27 -11.18 2.38 -18.15
CA ILE A 27 -10.67 1.03 -18.48
C ILE A 27 -11.18 0.01 -17.47
N VAL A 28 -11.73 -1.10 -17.94
CA VAL A 28 -12.22 -2.22 -17.14
C VAL A 28 -11.26 -3.39 -17.25
N LEU A 29 -10.74 -3.85 -16.10
CA LEU A 29 -9.82 -4.96 -15.99
C LEU A 29 -10.48 -6.12 -15.24
N ARG A 30 -10.24 -7.35 -15.71
CA ARG A 30 -10.57 -8.59 -15.01
C ARG A 30 -9.31 -9.22 -14.42
N ARG A 31 -9.32 -9.57 -13.14
CA ARG A 31 -8.14 -10.10 -12.45
C ARG A 31 -8.50 -11.17 -11.42
N PRO A 32 -7.60 -12.14 -11.16
CA PRO A 32 -7.78 -13.12 -10.10
C PRO A 32 -7.57 -12.52 -8.71
N ASP A 33 -8.38 -12.95 -7.76
CA ASP A 33 -8.18 -12.69 -6.34
C ASP A 33 -8.50 -13.95 -5.52
N PRO A 34 -7.51 -14.55 -4.82
CA PRO A 34 -7.69 -15.84 -4.14
C PRO A 34 -8.68 -15.77 -2.96
N GLN A 35 -9.05 -14.59 -2.49
CA GLN A 35 -10.07 -14.44 -1.43
C GLN A 35 -11.50 -14.60 -1.96
N ILE A 36 -11.70 -14.56 -3.28
CA ILE A 36 -13.00 -14.67 -3.93
C ILE A 36 -13.33 -16.15 -4.11
N ILE A 37 -13.90 -16.76 -3.07
CA ILE A 37 -14.26 -18.19 -3.06
C ILE A 37 -15.72 -18.46 -3.41
N TRP A 38 -16.54 -17.41 -3.55
CA TRP A 38 -17.94 -17.53 -3.95
C TRP A 38 -18.07 -17.71 -5.46
N PRO A 39 -19.15 -18.38 -5.94
CA PRO A 39 -19.35 -18.59 -7.37
C PRO A 39 -19.64 -17.28 -8.11
N LEU A 40 -19.38 -17.27 -9.42
CA LEU A 40 -19.96 -16.31 -10.35
C LEU A 40 -21.20 -16.97 -10.97
N PRO A 41 -22.44 -16.65 -10.53
CA PRO A 41 -23.62 -17.40 -10.95
C PRO A 41 -23.86 -17.34 -12.46
N GLN A 42 -23.57 -16.19 -13.07
CA GLN A 42 -23.65 -15.97 -14.49
C GLN A 42 -22.62 -14.94 -14.93
N GLU A 43 -21.84 -15.26 -15.96
CA GLU A 43 -21.01 -14.26 -16.61
C GLU A 43 -21.90 -13.32 -17.43
N THR A 44 -21.99 -12.06 -17.02
CA THR A 44 -22.81 -11.04 -17.69
C THR A 44 -22.07 -10.41 -18.87
N GLY A 45 -22.75 -9.56 -19.65
CA GLY A 45 -22.11 -8.79 -20.73
C GLY A 45 -20.99 -7.87 -20.22
N VAL A 46 -21.08 -7.40 -18.97
CA VAL A 46 -20.06 -6.53 -18.35
C VAL A 46 -18.76 -7.30 -18.11
N TRP A 47 -18.84 -8.54 -17.64
CA TRP A 47 -17.67 -9.42 -17.47
C TRP A 47 -17.01 -9.79 -18.80
N ARG A 48 -17.81 -10.13 -19.82
CA ARG A 48 -17.28 -10.41 -21.17
C ARG A 48 -16.64 -9.18 -21.81
N GLY A 49 -17.18 -8.00 -21.51
CA GLY A 49 -16.76 -6.71 -22.06
C GLY A 49 -15.53 -6.06 -21.44
N ALA A 50 -14.86 -6.71 -20.48
CA ALA A 50 -13.60 -6.24 -19.90
C ALA A 50 -12.57 -5.93 -20.99
N ASP A 51 -11.82 -4.85 -20.82
CA ASP A 51 -10.84 -4.40 -21.82
C ASP A 51 -9.58 -5.25 -21.81
N ALA A 52 -9.18 -5.76 -20.63
CA ALA A 52 -8.12 -6.76 -20.50
C ALA A 52 -8.38 -7.71 -19.32
N HIS A 53 -7.83 -8.92 -19.43
CA HIS A 53 -7.94 -9.99 -18.44
C HIS A 53 -6.55 -10.53 -18.09
N TYR A 54 -6.20 -10.54 -16.80
CA TYR A 54 -4.95 -11.13 -16.35
C TYR A 54 -5.13 -12.62 -16.04
N HIS A 55 -4.38 -13.48 -16.74
CA HIS A 55 -4.34 -14.91 -16.49
C HIS A 55 -3.14 -15.26 -15.63
N ARG A 56 -3.38 -15.82 -14.44
CA ARG A 56 -2.30 -16.25 -13.54
C ARG A 56 -1.74 -17.60 -13.97
N SER A 57 -0.41 -17.70 -14.04
CA SER A 57 0.27 -18.99 -14.25
C SER A 57 0.38 -19.78 -12.94
N SER A 58 0.24 -21.11 -13.03
CA SER A 58 0.49 -22.03 -11.91
C SER A 58 1.96 -22.08 -11.49
N SER A 59 2.89 -21.74 -12.39
CA SER A 59 4.34 -21.66 -12.11
C SER A 59 4.80 -20.31 -11.56
N GLY A 60 3.88 -19.38 -11.31
CA GLY A 60 4.17 -18.01 -10.89
C GLY A 60 4.13 -17.01 -12.05
N GLY A 61 3.83 -15.74 -11.74
CA GLY A 61 3.59 -14.71 -12.77
C GLY A 61 2.26 -14.89 -13.49
N GLY A 62 2.22 -14.54 -14.78
CA GLY A 62 1.03 -14.59 -15.63
C GLY A 62 1.16 -13.66 -16.83
N ASN A 63 0.06 -13.50 -17.57
CA ASN A 63 0.01 -12.67 -18.77
C ASN A 63 -1.33 -11.94 -18.89
N TRP A 64 -1.31 -10.80 -19.58
CA TRP A 64 -2.52 -10.07 -19.93
C TRP A 64 -3.03 -10.51 -21.31
N GLU A 65 -4.32 -10.83 -21.37
CA GLU A 65 -5.11 -10.91 -22.59
C GLU A 65 -5.78 -9.55 -22.82
N TYR A 66 -5.39 -8.85 -23.89
CA TYR A 66 -5.99 -7.57 -24.26
C TYR A 66 -7.12 -7.81 -25.26
N ARG A 67 -8.35 -7.42 -24.88
CA ARG A 67 -9.55 -7.57 -25.72
C ARG A 67 -9.85 -6.30 -26.50
N LYS A 68 -9.37 -5.16 -26.01
CA LYS A 68 -9.42 -3.85 -26.66
C LYS A 68 -8.04 -3.21 -26.58
N ASP A 69 -7.82 -2.24 -27.44
CA ASP A 69 -6.64 -1.38 -27.36
C ASP A 69 -6.75 -0.48 -26.13
N ILE A 70 -5.77 -0.58 -25.22
CA ILE A 70 -5.70 0.24 -24.02
C ILE A 70 -4.31 0.88 -23.94
N PRO A 71 -4.18 2.09 -23.37
CA PRO A 71 -2.90 2.74 -23.17
C PRO A 71 -1.92 1.86 -22.38
N GLU A 72 -0.64 1.92 -22.73
CA GLU A 72 0.43 1.23 -21.99
C GLU A 72 0.46 1.66 -20.51
N ARG A 73 0.12 2.92 -20.24
CA ARG A 73 -0.08 3.50 -18.92
C ARG A 73 -1.12 4.60 -18.97
N TRP A 74 -1.86 4.80 -17.89
CA TRP A 74 -2.81 5.91 -17.75
C TRP A 74 -2.85 6.44 -16.32
N THR A 75 -3.53 7.57 -16.13
CA THR A 75 -3.60 8.28 -14.85
C THR A 75 -4.94 8.04 -14.17
N ILE A 76 -4.87 7.83 -12.85
CA ILE A 76 -6.01 7.68 -11.94
C ILE A 76 -5.88 8.75 -10.86
N SER A 77 -7.01 9.35 -10.48
CA SER A 77 -7.04 10.37 -9.43
C SER A 77 -7.72 9.85 -8.16
N TYR A 78 -7.13 10.20 -7.02
CA TYR A 78 -7.76 10.08 -5.70
C TYR A 78 -7.73 11.44 -5.01
N ARG A 79 -8.89 12.08 -4.89
CA ARG A 79 -9.01 13.46 -4.38
C ARG A 79 -8.08 14.39 -5.17
N GLY A 80 -7.10 15.03 -4.52
CA GLY A 80 -6.10 15.89 -5.17
C GLY A 80 -4.80 15.19 -5.56
N LEU A 81 -4.75 13.84 -5.52
CA LEU A 81 -3.57 13.05 -5.85
C LEU A 81 -3.77 12.32 -7.17
N SER A 82 -2.70 12.16 -7.94
CA SER A 82 -2.71 11.53 -9.26
C SER A 82 -1.63 10.47 -9.35
N PHE A 83 -1.99 9.30 -9.88
CA PHE A 83 -1.11 8.14 -9.98
C PHE A 83 -1.13 7.55 -11.38
N HIS A 84 0.05 7.19 -11.88
CA HIS A 84 0.15 6.33 -13.05
C HIS A 84 -0.10 4.88 -12.65
N ILE A 85 -0.94 4.20 -13.43
CA ILE A 85 -1.12 2.76 -13.36
C ILE A 85 -0.86 2.14 -14.74
N LYS A 86 -0.55 0.84 -14.73
CA LYS A 86 -0.44 0.02 -15.94
C LYS A 86 -0.58 -1.46 -15.65
N PRO A 87 -1.02 -2.28 -16.62
CA PRO A 87 -0.79 -3.72 -16.61
C PRO A 87 0.68 -4.03 -16.36
N THR A 88 0.97 -4.90 -15.39
CA THR A 88 2.34 -5.36 -15.12
C THR A 88 2.49 -6.83 -15.47
N GLY A 89 3.71 -7.38 -15.41
CA GLY A 89 3.92 -8.83 -15.51
C GLY A 89 3.34 -9.64 -14.34
N PHE A 90 2.72 -8.97 -13.37
CA PHE A 90 2.02 -9.55 -12.24
C PHE A 90 0.57 -9.05 -12.19
N LYS A 91 -0.24 -9.61 -11.28
CA LYS A 91 -1.65 -9.22 -11.14
C LYS A 91 -1.86 -7.75 -10.76
N HIS A 92 -0.89 -7.07 -10.13
CA HIS A 92 -1.08 -5.68 -9.67
C HIS A 92 -0.93 -4.66 -10.80
N THR A 93 -1.56 -3.50 -10.64
CA THR A 93 -1.60 -2.42 -11.65
C THR A 93 -0.70 -1.23 -11.30
N GLY A 94 0.06 -1.30 -10.20
CA GLY A 94 0.87 -0.17 -9.71
C GLY A 94 0.21 0.64 -8.60
N LEU A 95 -1.01 0.31 -8.19
CA LEU A 95 -1.70 0.97 -7.08
C LEU A 95 -2.61 0.00 -6.33
N PHE A 96 -2.73 0.20 -5.02
CA PHE A 96 -3.60 -0.57 -4.12
C PHE A 96 -4.71 0.35 -3.62
N PRO A 97 -5.89 0.36 -4.25
CA PRO A 97 -6.92 1.38 -4.02
C PRO A 97 -7.49 1.31 -2.59
N GLU A 98 -7.48 0.14 -1.96
CA GLU A 98 -7.88 -0.07 -0.58
C GLU A 98 -7.03 0.75 0.41
N GLN A 99 -5.80 1.10 0.06
CA GLN A 99 -4.89 1.89 0.91
C GLN A 99 -5.31 3.36 1.05
N ALA A 100 -6.30 3.82 0.27
CA ALA A 100 -6.85 5.16 0.39
C ALA A 100 -7.37 5.50 1.81
N VAL A 101 -7.84 4.49 2.56
CA VAL A 101 -8.23 4.67 3.98
C VAL A 101 -7.04 5.01 4.88
N ASN A 102 -5.85 4.49 4.56
CA ASN A 102 -4.62 4.82 5.26
C ASN A 102 -4.11 6.19 4.82
N TRP A 103 -4.17 6.49 3.52
CA TRP A 103 -3.74 7.79 2.99
C TRP A 103 -4.52 8.94 3.62
N SER A 104 -5.85 8.82 3.70
CA SER A 104 -6.69 9.82 4.35
C SER A 104 -6.32 10.02 5.81
N TRP A 105 -6.24 8.93 6.57
CA TRP A 105 -5.87 8.99 7.99
C TRP A 105 -4.49 9.62 8.23
N MET A 106 -3.48 9.27 7.44
CA MET A 106 -2.13 9.87 7.56
C MET A 106 -2.14 11.35 7.21
N MET A 107 -2.86 11.76 6.15
CA MET A 107 -2.97 13.16 5.78
C MET A 107 -3.61 13.98 6.90
N ASP A 108 -4.66 13.47 7.54
CA ASP A 108 -5.35 14.15 8.63
C ASP A 108 -4.46 14.28 9.87
N LYS A 109 -3.72 13.22 10.21
CA LYS A 109 -2.72 13.24 11.29
C LYS A 109 -1.64 14.28 11.06
N ILE A 110 -1.05 14.30 9.86
CA ILE A 110 0.04 15.23 9.52
C ILE A 110 -0.46 16.67 9.56
N ARG A 111 -1.61 16.97 8.95
CA ARG A 111 -2.18 18.33 8.93
C ARG A 111 -2.54 18.83 10.33
N SER A 112 -3.00 17.94 11.20
CA SER A 112 -3.43 18.28 12.56
C SER A 112 -2.27 18.37 13.55
N ALA A 113 -1.04 17.99 13.16
CA ALA A 113 0.08 17.89 14.10
C ALA A 113 0.60 19.26 14.59
N GLY A 114 0.33 20.35 13.86
CA GLY A 114 0.74 21.71 14.24
C GLY A 114 2.26 21.95 14.23
N ARG A 115 3.04 21.04 13.65
CA ARG A 115 4.50 21.08 13.56
C ARG A 115 5.00 20.35 12.30
N PRO A 116 6.23 20.59 11.83
CA PRO A 116 6.83 19.78 10.76
C PRO A 116 6.89 18.30 11.15
N ILE A 117 6.59 17.42 10.20
CA ILE A 117 6.55 15.97 10.38
C ILE A 117 7.47 15.30 9.36
N ARG A 118 8.40 14.48 9.85
CA ARG A 118 9.26 13.61 9.06
C ARG A 118 8.68 12.20 9.01
N VAL A 119 8.30 11.74 7.82
CA VAL A 119 7.71 10.42 7.57
C VAL A 119 8.74 9.50 6.90
N LEU A 120 8.91 8.30 7.43
CA LEU A 120 9.63 7.22 6.76
C LEU A 120 8.63 6.20 6.20
N ASN A 121 8.65 5.99 4.89
CA ASN A 121 7.84 4.98 4.21
C ASN A 121 8.74 3.83 3.74
N LEU A 122 8.51 2.63 4.28
CA LEU A 122 9.28 1.42 4.05
C LEU A 122 8.47 0.44 3.21
N PHE A 123 9.14 -0.28 2.30
CA PHE A 123 8.47 -1.12 1.29
C PHE A 123 7.50 -0.27 0.46
N ALA A 124 7.96 0.92 0.08
CA ALA A 124 7.10 2.02 -0.30
C ALA A 124 6.47 1.89 -1.69
N TYR A 125 6.90 0.91 -2.49
CA TYR A 125 6.37 0.59 -3.81
C TYR A 125 6.30 1.82 -4.72
N THR A 126 5.17 2.03 -5.41
CA THR A 126 4.92 3.17 -6.31
C THR A 126 4.55 4.46 -5.58
N GLY A 127 4.68 4.50 -4.26
CA GLY A 127 4.67 5.74 -3.49
C GLY A 127 3.31 6.32 -3.12
N GLY A 128 2.22 5.56 -3.20
CA GLY A 128 0.87 6.05 -2.82
C GLY A 128 0.83 6.76 -1.46
N ALA A 129 1.39 6.11 -0.43
CA ALA A 129 1.51 6.70 0.91
C ALA A 129 2.48 7.88 0.98
N SER A 130 3.59 7.83 0.23
CA SER A 130 4.57 8.92 0.16
C SER A 130 3.96 10.20 -0.45
N VAL A 131 3.22 10.06 -1.54
CA VAL A 131 2.49 11.14 -2.21
C VAL A 131 1.44 11.73 -1.27
N ALA A 132 0.66 10.87 -0.59
CA ALA A 132 -0.31 11.32 0.40
C ALA A 132 0.33 12.13 1.53
N CYS A 133 1.40 11.64 2.16
CA CYS A 133 2.09 12.33 3.24
C CYS A 133 2.72 13.65 2.77
N ALA A 134 3.36 13.67 1.60
CA ALA A 134 3.93 14.89 1.02
C ALA A 134 2.86 15.95 0.72
N SER A 135 1.68 15.52 0.24
CA SER A 135 0.53 16.41 0.00
C SER A 135 -0.01 17.06 1.28
N ALA A 136 0.17 16.39 2.43
CA ALA A 136 -0.20 16.91 3.74
C ALA A 136 0.87 17.81 4.37
N GLY A 137 2.03 17.97 3.72
CA GLY A 137 3.10 18.86 4.18
C GLY A 137 4.25 18.17 4.89
N ALA A 138 4.29 16.84 4.93
CA ALA A 138 5.41 16.12 5.54
C ALA A 138 6.69 16.15 4.67
N GLU A 139 7.83 16.08 5.33
CA GLU A 139 9.09 15.65 4.74
C GLU A 139 9.09 14.12 4.67
N VAL A 140 9.31 13.54 3.50
CA VAL A 140 9.14 12.10 3.29
C VAL A 140 10.46 11.45 2.89
N CYS A 141 10.81 10.35 3.56
CA CYS A 141 11.82 9.42 3.09
C CYS A 141 11.14 8.16 2.55
N HIS A 142 11.21 7.96 1.24
CA HIS A 142 10.65 6.82 0.51
C HIS A 142 11.75 5.76 0.30
N VAL A 143 11.50 4.53 0.73
CA VAL A 143 12.48 3.43 0.63
C VAL A 143 11.84 2.19 0.03
N ASP A 144 12.43 1.71 -1.06
CA ASP A 144 12.07 0.42 -1.67
C ASP A 144 13.33 -0.24 -2.28
N ALA A 145 13.34 -1.56 -2.39
CA ALA A 145 14.47 -2.30 -2.94
C ALA A 145 14.54 -2.22 -4.49
N SER A 146 13.41 -1.95 -5.16
CA SER A 146 13.34 -1.94 -6.62
C SER A 146 13.53 -0.55 -7.21
N LYS A 147 14.61 -0.36 -7.97
CA LYS A 147 14.90 0.91 -8.67
C LYS A 147 13.74 1.35 -9.58
N GLY A 148 13.08 0.40 -10.24
CA GLY A 148 11.96 0.68 -11.14
C GLY A 148 10.74 1.24 -10.41
N VAL A 149 10.40 0.70 -9.23
CA VAL A 149 9.24 1.20 -8.46
C VAL A 149 9.55 2.52 -7.77
N VAL A 150 10.79 2.73 -7.32
CA VAL A 150 11.25 4.02 -6.78
C VAL A 150 11.15 5.13 -7.86
N GLN A 151 11.54 4.83 -9.09
CA GLN A 151 11.40 5.77 -10.20
C GLN A 151 9.92 6.05 -10.50
N TRP A 152 9.06 5.03 -10.48
CA TRP A 152 7.61 5.20 -10.61
C TRP A 152 7.02 6.06 -9.49
N ALA A 153 7.47 5.90 -8.25
CA ALA A 153 7.06 6.75 -7.14
C ALA A 153 7.43 8.22 -7.34
N LYS A 154 8.61 8.49 -7.92
CA LYS A 154 9.03 9.86 -8.30
C LYS A 154 8.12 10.45 -9.38
N GLU A 155 7.75 9.66 -10.38
CA GLU A 155 6.79 10.07 -11.42
C GLU A 155 5.42 10.38 -10.83
N ASN A 156 4.91 9.55 -9.91
CA ASN A 156 3.63 9.79 -9.23
C ASN A 156 3.65 11.06 -8.37
N LEU A 157 4.77 11.38 -7.71
CA LEU A 157 4.93 12.62 -6.96
C LEU A 157 4.86 13.85 -7.89
N GLN A 158 5.55 13.79 -9.02
CA GLN A 158 5.51 14.87 -10.03
C GLN A 158 4.12 15.01 -10.65
N LEU A 159 3.48 13.89 -10.99
CA LEU A 159 2.13 13.85 -11.56
C LEU A 159 1.08 14.44 -10.62
N SER A 160 1.28 14.29 -9.31
CA SER A 160 0.43 14.91 -8.28
C SER A 160 0.73 16.40 -8.04
N GLY A 161 1.64 17.02 -8.81
CA GLY A 161 2.03 18.42 -8.64
C GLY A 161 2.87 18.68 -7.39
N LEU A 162 3.54 17.65 -6.86
CA LEU A 162 4.29 17.70 -5.60
C LEU A 162 5.82 17.63 -5.83
N GLY A 163 6.29 17.95 -7.03
CA GLY A 163 7.71 17.82 -7.41
C GLY A 163 8.68 18.62 -6.53
N ASP A 164 8.24 19.75 -5.98
CA ASP A 164 9.04 20.62 -5.11
C ASP A 164 8.96 20.23 -3.62
N ARG A 165 8.16 19.20 -3.27
CA ARG A 165 8.06 18.74 -1.89
C ARG A 165 9.34 18.00 -1.47
N PRO A 166 9.74 18.11 -0.18
CA PRO A 166 10.95 17.46 0.33
C PRO A 166 10.75 15.94 0.45
N VAL A 167 10.95 15.22 -0.66
CA VAL A 167 10.86 13.76 -0.72
C VAL A 167 12.21 13.16 -1.13
N ARG A 168 12.81 12.39 -0.23
CA ARG A 168 14.04 11.61 -0.49
C ARG A 168 13.68 10.22 -0.97
N PHE A 169 14.07 9.87 -2.20
CA PHE A 169 13.87 8.55 -2.80
C PHE A 169 15.13 7.69 -2.63
N ILE A 170 14.98 6.53 -2.00
CA ILE A 170 16.08 5.61 -1.69
C ILE A 170 15.78 4.25 -2.29
N THR A 171 16.71 3.74 -3.11
CA THR A 171 16.71 2.35 -3.57
C THR A 171 17.65 1.54 -2.69
N ASP A 172 17.11 0.80 -1.72
CA ASP A 172 17.90 -0.03 -0.81
C ASP A 172 17.06 -1.10 -0.10
N ASP A 173 17.74 -2.06 0.51
CA ASP A 173 17.14 -2.92 1.53
C ASP A 173 16.71 -2.09 2.74
N VAL A 174 15.47 -2.28 3.19
CA VAL A 174 14.88 -1.46 4.25
C VAL A 174 15.55 -1.69 5.61
N PHE A 175 16.08 -2.88 5.89
CA PHE A 175 16.78 -3.16 7.16
C PHE A 175 18.11 -2.45 7.21
N LYS A 176 18.91 -2.63 6.16
CA LYS A 176 20.19 -1.94 6.01
C LYS A 176 20.00 -0.44 6.06
N PHE A 177 18.94 0.07 5.43
CA PHE A 177 18.58 1.47 5.49
C PHE A 177 18.31 1.94 6.93
N VAL A 178 17.40 1.28 7.64
CA VAL A 178 17.06 1.66 9.03
C VAL A 178 18.28 1.58 9.95
N GLN A 179 19.11 0.53 9.84
CA GLN A 179 20.35 0.41 10.62
C GLN A 179 21.33 1.56 10.35
N ARG A 180 21.43 2.05 9.11
CA ARG A 180 22.29 3.20 8.80
C ARG A 180 21.70 4.51 9.33
N GLU A 181 20.39 4.67 9.26
CA GLU A 181 19.71 5.83 9.87
C GLU A 181 19.91 5.83 11.40
N GLN A 182 19.86 4.66 12.04
CA GLN A 182 20.19 4.50 13.46
C GLN A 182 21.62 4.95 13.77
N ARG A 183 22.63 4.48 12.99
CA ARG A 183 24.04 4.91 13.16
C ARG A 183 24.24 6.41 12.94
N ARG A 184 23.42 7.02 12.08
CA ARG A 184 23.44 8.47 11.80
C ARG A 184 22.70 9.30 12.85
N GLY A 185 21.95 8.67 13.74
CA GLY A 185 21.05 9.37 14.68
C GLY A 185 19.85 10.03 13.99
N SER A 186 19.50 9.63 12.76
CA SER A 186 18.30 10.12 12.08
C SER A 186 17.04 9.73 12.85
N LYS A 187 16.11 10.67 13.01
CA LYS A 187 14.82 10.46 13.66
C LYS A 187 13.64 10.78 12.76
N TYR A 188 12.54 10.07 12.95
CA TYR A 188 11.30 10.21 12.20
C TYR A 188 10.11 10.33 13.15
N ASP A 189 9.17 11.21 12.82
CA ASP A 189 7.94 11.41 13.56
C ASP A 189 6.93 10.33 13.24
N ALA A 190 6.97 9.78 12.02
CA ALA A 190 6.07 8.70 11.64
C ALA A 190 6.76 7.65 10.77
N ILE A 191 6.34 6.40 10.93
CA ILE A 191 6.83 5.27 10.14
C ILE A 191 5.65 4.53 9.54
N ILE A 192 5.76 4.23 8.25
CA ILE A 192 4.83 3.41 7.49
C ILE A 192 5.60 2.21 6.97
N MET A 193 5.04 1.01 7.11
CA MET A 193 5.60 -0.18 6.48
C MET A 193 4.52 -1.04 5.86
N ASP A 194 4.78 -1.49 4.63
CA ASP A 194 3.94 -2.44 3.90
C ASP A 194 4.75 -3.67 3.47
N PRO A 195 5.25 -4.46 4.44
CA PRO A 195 6.13 -5.58 4.15
C PRO A 195 5.43 -6.66 3.30
N PRO A 196 6.13 -7.25 2.32
CA PRO A 196 5.61 -8.43 1.60
C PRO A 196 5.56 -9.65 2.54
N SER A 197 4.90 -10.74 2.15
CA SER A 197 4.97 -11.99 2.92
C SER A 197 6.39 -12.58 2.90
N TYR A 198 6.98 -12.61 1.71
CA TYR A 198 8.35 -13.03 1.45
C TYR A 198 9.01 -12.01 0.53
N GLY A 199 10.29 -11.72 0.76
CA GLY A 199 11.04 -10.77 -0.03
C GLY A 199 12.52 -11.13 -0.11
N ARG A 200 13.19 -10.55 -1.11
CA ARG A 200 14.64 -10.53 -1.15
C ARG A 200 15.13 -9.10 -1.28
N GLY A 201 16.12 -8.73 -0.48
CA GLY A 201 16.83 -7.47 -0.61
C GLY A 201 17.71 -7.44 -1.87
N PRO A 202 18.20 -6.27 -2.29
CA PRO A 202 19.01 -6.12 -3.50
C PRO A 202 20.30 -6.97 -3.52
N ASN A 203 20.80 -7.40 -2.35
CA ASN A 203 22.02 -8.22 -2.23
C ASN A 203 21.72 -9.66 -1.76
N GLY A 204 20.47 -10.11 -1.85
CA GLY A 204 20.07 -11.49 -1.51
C GLY A 204 19.65 -11.71 -0.06
N GLU A 205 19.50 -10.64 0.73
CA GLU A 205 18.92 -10.71 2.09
C GLU A 205 17.52 -11.32 2.02
N THR A 206 17.15 -12.21 2.94
CA THR A 206 15.84 -12.85 2.93
C THR A 206 14.91 -12.18 3.95
N TRP A 207 13.70 -11.83 3.51
CA TRP A 207 12.61 -11.38 4.37
C TRP A 207 11.51 -12.45 4.42
N LYS A 208 11.05 -12.75 5.63
CA LYS A 208 9.84 -13.52 5.96
C LYS A 208 9.08 -12.79 7.06
N LEU A 209 7.84 -12.41 6.77
CA LEU A 209 7.05 -11.58 7.67
C LEU A 209 6.92 -12.20 9.08
N GLU A 210 6.69 -13.51 9.15
CA GLU A 210 6.47 -14.25 10.39
C GLU A 210 7.67 -14.22 11.35
N THR A 211 8.89 -14.18 10.81
CA THR A 211 10.12 -14.18 11.62
C THR A 211 10.75 -12.82 11.75
N ASN A 212 10.48 -11.89 10.83
CA ASN A 212 11.21 -10.64 10.73
C ASN A 212 10.41 -9.40 11.14
N LEU A 213 9.07 -9.45 11.16
CA LEU A 213 8.25 -8.27 11.45
C LEU A 213 8.54 -7.69 12.84
N PHE A 214 8.44 -8.48 13.90
CA PHE A 214 8.58 -7.98 15.26
C PHE A 214 9.98 -7.39 15.53
N PRO A 215 11.10 -8.09 15.24
CA PRO A 215 12.44 -7.52 15.41
C PRO A 215 12.66 -6.26 14.56
N PHE A 216 12.03 -6.18 13.38
CA PHE A 216 12.16 -5.01 12.53
C PHE A 216 11.40 -3.79 13.10
N VAL A 217 10.22 -4.01 13.68
CA VAL A 217 9.49 -2.95 14.40
C VAL A 217 10.34 -2.42 15.56
N GLU A 218 10.95 -3.30 16.37
CA GLU A 218 11.87 -2.88 17.45
C GLU A 218 13.05 -2.06 16.93
N THR A 219 13.63 -2.46 15.80
CA THR A 219 14.71 -1.70 15.16
C THR A 219 14.22 -0.31 14.73
N CYS A 220 13.03 -0.22 14.13
CA CYS A 220 12.41 1.05 13.72
C CYS A 220 12.12 1.98 14.90
N MET A 221 11.81 1.45 16.09
CA MET A 221 11.60 2.28 17.29
C MET A 221 12.84 3.11 17.65
N SER A 222 14.03 2.58 17.39
CA SER A 222 15.29 3.29 17.68
C SER A 222 15.48 4.57 16.86
N ILE A 223 14.76 4.71 15.74
CA ILE A 223 14.78 5.87 14.85
C ILE A 223 13.49 6.70 14.93
N LEU A 224 12.63 6.45 15.91
CA LEU A 224 11.53 7.37 16.22
C LEU A 224 12.04 8.57 17.01
N THR A 225 11.43 9.73 16.78
CA THR A 225 11.57 10.91 17.65
C THR A 225 10.98 10.65 19.03
N ASP A 226 11.31 11.48 20.02
CA ASP A 226 10.76 11.39 21.38
C ASP A 226 9.24 11.63 21.44
N LYS A 227 8.66 12.29 20.43
CA LYS A 227 7.23 12.56 20.30
C LYS A 227 6.70 12.06 18.94
N PRO A 228 6.75 10.75 18.68
CA PRO A 228 6.31 10.23 17.39
C PRO A 228 4.80 10.47 17.23
N LEU A 229 4.37 10.73 16.00
CA LEU A 229 2.99 11.03 15.64
C LEU A 229 2.18 9.76 15.38
N PHE A 230 2.72 8.83 14.58
CA PHE A 230 2.06 7.57 14.27
C PHE A 230 3.00 6.49 13.75
N PHE A 231 2.55 5.23 13.80
CA PHE A 231 3.21 4.08 13.20
C PHE A 231 2.16 3.19 12.53
N LEU A 232 2.35 2.88 11.25
CA LEU A 232 1.41 2.08 10.45
C LEU A 232 2.09 0.82 9.93
N ILE A 233 1.47 -0.33 10.16
CA ILE A 233 1.83 -1.62 9.56
C ILE A 233 0.67 -2.09 8.70
N ASN A 234 0.93 -2.33 7.43
CA ASN A 234 0.02 -3.06 6.54
C ASN A 234 0.50 -4.50 6.38
N SER A 235 -0.42 -5.43 6.12
CA SER A 235 -0.07 -6.79 5.72
C SER A 235 -1.10 -7.36 4.76
N TYR A 236 -0.58 -7.94 3.69
CA TYR A 236 -1.34 -8.69 2.68
C TYR A 236 -1.11 -10.21 2.79
N THR A 237 -0.39 -10.64 3.82
CA THR A 237 -0.03 -12.05 4.04
C THR A 237 -1.23 -12.85 4.50
N THR A 238 -1.61 -13.85 3.72
CA THR A 238 -2.70 -14.79 4.06
C THR A 238 -2.38 -15.55 5.35
N GLY A 239 -3.38 -15.69 6.23
CA GLY A 239 -3.25 -16.44 7.49
C GLY A 239 -2.75 -15.61 8.67
N ILE A 240 -2.36 -14.34 8.46
CA ILE A 240 -2.02 -13.43 9.55
C ILE A 240 -3.26 -12.63 9.95
N SER A 241 -3.62 -12.69 11.24
CA SER A 241 -4.75 -11.93 11.80
C SER A 241 -4.34 -10.48 12.13
N ALA A 242 -5.28 -9.54 12.05
CA ALA A 242 -5.09 -8.17 12.54
C ALA A 242 -4.67 -8.12 14.03
N THR A 243 -5.04 -9.13 14.83
CA THR A 243 -4.60 -9.28 16.21
C THR A 243 -3.08 -9.46 16.34
N VAL A 244 -2.42 -10.05 15.34
CA VAL A 244 -0.94 -10.17 15.32
C VAL A 244 -0.30 -8.80 15.21
N LEU A 245 -0.86 -7.92 14.38
CA LEU A 245 -0.40 -6.53 14.25
C LEU A 245 -0.67 -5.75 15.53
N HIS A 246 -1.85 -5.92 16.14
CA HIS A 246 -2.18 -5.32 17.42
C HIS A 246 -1.17 -5.70 18.50
N ASN A 247 -0.90 -7.00 18.67
CA ASN A 247 0.03 -7.49 19.69
C ASN A 247 1.45 -7.00 19.43
N THR A 248 1.87 -6.96 18.16
CA THR A 248 3.17 -6.42 17.76
C THR A 248 3.30 -4.96 18.18
N LEU A 249 2.31 -4.11 17.86
CA LEU A 249 2.30 -2.69 18.23
C LEU A 249 2.19 -2.49 19.75
N ALA A 250 1.37 -3.29 20.44
CA ALA A 250 1.17 -3.17 21.89
C ALA A 250 2.43 -3.51 22.67
N LEU A 251 3.12 -4.58 22.29
CA LEU A 251 4.37 -5.02 22.92
C LEU A 251 5.57 -4.11 22.60
N SER A 252 5.47 -3.28 21.56
CA SER A 252 6.51 -2.37 21.09
C SER A 252 6.20 -0.90 21.43
N LEU A 253 5.46 -0.20 20.56
CA LEU A 253 5.10 1.21 20.72
C LEU A 253 4.17 1.45 21.91
N GLY A 254 3.16 0.60 22.11
CA GLY A 254 2.21 0.74 23.24
C GLY A 254 2.92 0.74 24.60
N ARG A 255 3.90 -0.15 24.76
CA ARG A 255 4.70 -0.25 25.99
C ARG A 255 5.62 0.94 26.23
N SER A 256 6.17 1.52 25.16
CA SER A 256 7.24 2.53 25.25
C SER A 256 6.73 3.97 25.14
N HIS A 257 5.63 4.20 24.42
CA HIS A 257 5.10 5.51 24.09
C HIS A 257 3.62 5.69 24.48
N GLY A 258 2.95 4.67 25.03
CA GLY A 258 1.52 4.74 25.33
C GLY A 258 0.69 4.80 24.05
N GLY A 259 -0.24 5.76 23.95
CA GLY A 259 -1.04 6.01 22.74
C GLY A 259 -2.21 5.04 22.54
N THR A 260 -2.81 5.10 21.35
CA THR A 260 -3.95 4.27 20.94
C THR A 260 -3.56 3.34 19.80
N ILE A 261 -4.04 2.10 19.83
CA ILE A 261 -3.83 1.11 18.77
C ILE A 261 -5.16 0.76 18.14
N THR A 262 -5.23 0.89 16.82
CA THR A 262 -6.39 0.53 16.01
C THR A 262 -5.96 -0.50 14.95
N CYS A 263 -6.59 -1.66 14.95
CA CYS A 263 -6.32 -2.75 14.01
C CYS A 263 -7.60 -3.24 13.34
N GLY A 264 -7.46 -3.79 12.14
CA GLY A 264 -8.59 -4.41 11.43
C GLY A 264 -8.27 -4.69 9.97
N GLU A 265 -9.29 -5.15 9.26
CA GLU A 265 -9.22 -5.40 7.81
C GLU A 265 -9.44 -4.11 7.01
N ILE A 266 -8.76 -4.01 5.87
CA ILE A 266 -9.07 -3.05 4.81
C ILE A 266 -9.79 -3.77 3.67
N GLY A 267 -10.71 -3.07 3.02
CA GLY A 267 -11.47 -3.67 1.94
C GLY A 267 -12.04 -2.66 0.95
N LEU A 268 -12.54 -3.23 -0.15
CA LEU A 268 -13.13 -2.50 -1.26
C LEU A 268 -14.63 -2.82 -1.33
N PRO A 269 -15.51 -1.81 -1.39
CA PRO A 269 -16.93 -2.06 -1.59
C PRO A 269 -17.17 -2.60 -3.00
N ILE A 270 -17.98 -3.66 -3.11
CA ILE A 270 -18.36 -4.28 -4.38
C ILE A 270 -19.66 -3.64 -4.85
N THR A 271 -19.64 -2.94 -5.99
CA THR A 271 -20.81 -2.19 -6.47
C THR A 271 -22.03 -3.08 -6.69
N ALA A 272 -21.85 -4.22 -7.36
CA ALA A 272 -22.95 -5.10 -7.77
C ALA A 272 -23.65 -5.78 -6.58
N SER A 273 -22.90 -6.32 -5.63
CA SER A 273 -23.45 -7.09 -4.51
C SER A 273 -23.71 -6.28 -3.24
N LYS A 274 -23.17 -5.06 -3.14
CA LYS A 274 -23.14 -4.24 -1.91
C LYS A 274 -22.40 -4.90 -0.74
N LEU A 275 -21.61 -5.93 -1.03
CA LEU A 275 -20.71 -6.58 -0.08
C LEU A 275 -19.33 -5.91 -0.11
N MET A 276 -18.40 -6.44 0.69
CA MET A 276 -17.03 -5.98 0.78
C MET A 276 -16.08 -7.08 0.33
N LEU A 277 -15.09 -6.72 -0.51
CA LEU A 277 -13.93 -7.58 -0.76
C LEU A 277 -12.84 -7.26 0.28
N PRO A 278 -12.49 -8.17 1.20
CA PRO A 278 -11.32 -8.00 2.05
C PRO A 278 -10.05 -7.98 1.19
N CYS A 279 -9.14 -7.06 1.46
CA CYS A 279 -7.92 -6.88 0.66
C CYS A 279 -6.65 -7.11 1.49
N GLY A 280 -6.70 -6.84 2.80
CA GLY A 280 -5.58 -7.04 3.71
C GLY A 280 -5.93 -6.58 5.12
N ILE A 281 -4.92 -6.46 5.97
CA ILE A 281 -5.06 -5.97 7.34
C ILE A 281 -4.14 -4.78 7.60
N LEU A 282 -4.51 -3.97 8.58
CA LEU A 282 -3.69 -2.86 9.09
C LEU A 282 -3.58 -2.90 10.61
N GLY A 283 -2.51 -2.31 11.12
CA GLY A 283 -2.35 -1.88 12.49
C GLY A 283 -1.79 -0.47 12.54
N ARG A 284 -2.51 0.42 13.21
CA ARG A 284 -2.13 1.82 13.42
C ARG A 284 -1.88 2.03 14.91
N TRP A 285 -0.71 2.55 15.24
CA TRP A 285 -0.46 3.20 16.51
C TRP A 285 -0.46 4.71 16.30
N GLU A 286 -1.06 5.45 17.23
CA GLU A 286 -1.07 6.91 17.26
C GLU A 286 -0.82 7.41 18.68
N ALA A 287 -0.04 8.49 18.81
CA ALA A 287 0.23 9.15 20.09
C ALA A 287 -1.01 9.82 20.68
#